data_AF-A0A9E7L0D9-F1
#
_entry.id   AF-A0A9E7L0D9-F1
#
_cell.length_a   1.000
_cell.length_b   1.000
_cell.length_c   1.000
_cell.angle_alpha   90.00
_cell.angle_beta   90.00
_cell.angle_gamma   90.00
#
_symmetry.space_group_name_H-M   'P 1'
#
loop_
_entity.id
_entity.type
_entity.pdbx_description
1 polymer ?
#
loop_
_entity_poly.entity_id
_entity_poly.type
_entity_poly.pdbx_seq_one_letter_code
_entity_poly.pdbx_strand_id
1 'polypeptide(L)'
;MASITGMLANAIAVPYYGTRPKTPSPGGMAVECSSRPQKKATSHHMKTRPKKTQPWDVRRKGPTVYSPLPVLPPDWTLVSEEKGEAAAQQAEEPPATGAA
;
A
#
# COMPACT_ATOMS: atom_id res chain seq x y z
N MET A 1 9.84 45.16 -6.59
CA MET A 1 8.76 45.90 -7.26
C MET A 1 8.94 45.68 -8.75
N ALA A 2 7.99 45.17 -9.55
CA ALA A 2 6.55 45.35 -9.49
C ALA A 2 5.77 44.05 -9.77
N SER A 3 4.59 43.98 -9.18
CA SER A 3 3.53 42.98 -9.40
C SER A 3 3.04 42.96 -10.83
N ILE A 4 2.82 41.76 -11.39
CA ILE A 4 1.87 41.56 -12.49
C ILE A 4 0.63 40.95 -11.88
N THR A 5 -0.23 41.84 -11.41
CA THR A 5 -1.62 41.59 -11.09
C THR A 5 -2.37 41.15 -12.34
N GLY A 6 -2.95 39.95 -12.27
CA GLY A 6 -4.29 39.63 -12.79
C GLY A 6 -4.48 39.60 -14.30
N MET A 7 -4.49 38.39 -14.87
CA MET A 7 -5.50 38.01 -15.87
C MET A 7 -5.89 36.55 -15.66
N LEU A 8 -6.90 36.35 -14.80
CA LEU A 8 -7.75 35.17 -14.84
C LEU A 8 -8.61 35.25 -16.11
N ALA A 9 -8.25 34.49 -17.13
CA ALA A 9 -9.12 34.19 -18.26
C ALA A 9 -9.35 32.68 -18.31
N ASN A 10 -10.37 32.24 -17.57
CA ASN A 10 -10.98 30.92 -17.71
C ASN A 10 -11.72 30.89 -19.05
N ALA A 11 -11.05 30.44 -20.11
CA ALA A 11 -11.69 30.09 -21.38
C ALA A 11 -11.82 28.57 -21.44
N ILE A 12 -12.88 28.05 -20.82
CA ILE A 12 -13.37 26.70 -21.07
C ILE A 12 -14.06 26.71 -22.43
N ALA A 13 -13.29 26.45 -23.48
CA ALA A 13 -13.76 25.95 -24.77
C ALA A 13 -12.95 24.68 -24.98
N VAL A 14 -13.52 23.48 -24.99
CA VAL A 14 -14.35 22.89 -26.05
C VAL A 14 -15.20 21.77 -25.41
N PRO A 15 -16.42 21.47 -25.91
CA PRO A 15 -16.50 20.41 -26.91
C PRO A 15 -17.33 20.80 -28.13
N TYR A 16 -16.81 20.45 -29.30
CA TYR A 16 -17.53 20.36 -30.55
C TYR A 16 -18.56 19.24 -30.42
N TYR A 17 -19.80 19.58 -30.07
CA TYR A 17 -20.90 18.62 -30.05
C TYR A 17 -21.28 18.31 -31.49
N GLY A 18 -21.11 17.04 -31.85
CA GLY A 18 -21.21 16.53 -33.20
C GLY A 18 -22.54 16.81 -33.91
N THR A 19 -22.42 16.80 -35.23
CA THR A 19 -23.47 16.51 -36.19
C THR A 19 -24.47 15.46 -35.67
N ARG A 20 -25.76 15.80 -35.72
CA ARG A 20 -26.86 14.88 -35.39
C ARG A 20 -26.79 13.67 -36.34
N PRO A 21 -26.74 12.42 -35.85
CA PRO A 21 -26.81 11.28 -36.75
C PRO A 21 -28.22 11.17 -37.33
N LYS A 22 -28.30 11.11 -38.66
CA LYS A 22 -29.51 10.77 -39.41
C LYS A 22 -29.93 9.35 -39.02
N THR A 23 -31.13 9.19 -38.47
CA THR A 23 -31.69 7.88 -38.11
C THR A 23 -31.79 7.00 -39.35
N PRO A 24 -31.17 5.80 -39.39
CA PRO A 24 -31.32 4.90 -40.51
C PRO A 24 -32.69 4.23 -40.49
N SER A 25 -33.29 4.10 -41.67
CA SER A 25 -34.55 3.43 -41.96
C SER A 25 -34.55 1.96 -41.46
N PRO A 26 -35.66 1.44 -40.89
CA PRO A 26 -35.75 0.08 -40.40
C PRO A 26 -35.91 -0.88 -41.59
N GLY A 27 -34.80 -1.29 -42.19
CA GLY A 27 -34.85 -2.23 -43.31
C GLY A 27 -33.51 -2.61 -43.94
N GLY A 28 -32.42 -1.93 -43.60
CA GLY A 28 -31.08 -2.40 -43.98
C GLY A 28 -30.58 -3.41 -42.96
N MET A 29 -30.28 -4.65 -43.37
CA MET A 29 -29.47 -5.56 -42.57
C MET A 29 -28.12 -4.87 -42.32
N ALA A 30 -27.99 -4.26 -41.14
CA ALA A 30 -26.75 -3.65 -40.70
C ALA A 30 -25.76 -4.78 -40.51
N VAL A 31 -24.88 -4.98 -41.49
CA VAL A 31 -23.66 -5.75 -41.28
C VAL A 31 -22.91 -4.97 -40.22
N GLU A 32 -22.97 -5.46 -38.97
CA GLU A 32 -22.34 -4.84 -37.81
C GLU A 32 -20.83 -5.03 -37.96
N CYS A 33 -20.23 -4.27 -38.87
CA CYS A 33 -18.80 -4.05 -38.93
C CYS A 33 -18.38 -3.68 -37.50
N SER A 34 -17.61 -4.56 -36.85
CA SER A 34 -17.34 -4.50 -35.42
C SER A 34 -16.85 -3.09 -35.04
N SER A 35 -17.74 -2.27 -34.49
CA SER A 35 -17.49 -0.85 -34.21
C SER A 35 -16.58 -0.64 -32.97
N ARG A 36 -16.16 -1.73 -32.32
CA ARG A 36 -15.39 -1.72 -31.07
C ARG A 36 -13.89 -1.86 -31.37
N PRO A 37 -13.12 -0.76 -31.46
CA PRO A 37 -11.69 -0.82 -31.70
C PRO A 37 -10.96 -1.50 -30.52
N GLN A 38 -9.94 -2.29 -30.83
CA GLN A 38 -9.17 -3.03 -29.83
C GLN A 38 -8.17 -2.12 -29.10
N LYS A 39 -7.96 -2.36 -27.79
CA LYS A 39 -6.91 -1.70 -27.02
C LYS A 39 -5.57 -2.37 -27.30
N LYS A 40 -4.61 -1.62 -27.84
CA LYS A 40 -3.24 -2.07 -28.13
C LYS A 40 -2.23 -1.05 -27.57
N ALA A 41 -0.94 -1.42 -27.64
CA ALA A 41 0.18 -0.61 -27.16
C ALA A 41 -0.02 -0.09 -25.72
N THR A 42 0.30 1.18 -25.46
CA THR A 42 0.18 1.81 -24.14
C THR A 42 -1.25 1.83 -23.61
N SER A 43 -2.24 1.96 -24.49
CA SER A 43 -3.66 1.93 -24.11
C SER A 43 -4.05 0.59 -23.47
N HIS A 44 -3.46 -0.51 -23.95
CA HIS A 44 -3.61 -1.82 -23.31
C HIS A 44 -2.95 -1.86 -21.94
N HIS A 45 -1.68 -1.43 -21.81
CA HIS A 45 -0.95 -1.42 -20.52
C HIS A 45 -1.66 -0.59 -19.45
N MET A 46 -2.20 0.57 -19.82
CA MET A 46 -2.96 1.42 -18.89
C MET A 46 -4.20 0.72 -18.34
N LYS A 47 -4.86 -0.08 -19.19
CA LYS A 47 -6.08 -0.80 -18.85
C LYS A 47 -5.81 -2.05 -18.01
N THR A 48 -4.79 -2.84 -18.34
CA THR A 48 -4.55 -4.16 -17.74
C THR A 48 -3.50 -4.18 -16.65
N ARG A 49 -2.81 -3.05 -16.37
CA ARG A 49 -1.82 -3.02 -15.28
C ARG A 49 -2.45 -3.40 -13.93
N PRO A 50 -1.81 -4.29 -13.15
CA PRO A 50 -2.29 -4.66 -11.82
C PRO A 50 -2.41 -3.43 -10.91
N LYS A 51 -3.54 -3.30 -10.22
CA LYS A 51 -3.79 -2.24 -9.24
C LYS A 51 -4.60 -2.80 -8.09
N LYS A 52 -4.30 -2.32 -6.89
CA LYS A 52 -5.16 -2.51 -5.72
C LYS A 52 -6.30 -1.49 -5.80
N THR A 53 -7.49 -1.95 -6.12
CA THR A 53 -8.68 -1.09 -6.23
C THR A 53 -9.45 -1.00 -4.92
N GLN A 54 -9.37 -2.03 -4.08
CA GLN A 54 -10.18 -2.11 -2.88
C GLN A 54 -9.62 -1.22 -1.77
N PRO A 55 -10.44 -0.30 -1.19
CA PRO A 55 -9.95 0.67 -0.20
C PRO A 55 -9.30 0.03 1.03
N TRP A 56 -9.77 -1.14 1.46
CA TRP A 56 -9.20 -1.84 2.62
C TRP A 56 -7.80 -2.38 2.34
N ASP A 57 -7.50 -2.85 1.12
CA ASP A 57 -6.18 -3.37 0.75
C ASP A 57 -5.18 -2.23 0.51
N VAL A 58 -5.65 -1.12 -0.05
CA VAL A 58 -4.85 0.11 -0.22
C VAL A 58 -4.49 0.73 1.13
N ARG A 59 -5.41 0.66 2.11
CA ARG A 59 -5.21 1.24 3.46
C ARG A 59 -4.39 0.37 4.41
N ARG A 60 -3.91 -0.81 3.99
CA ARG A 60 -3.01 -1.64 4.81
C ARG A 60 -1.69 -0.89 4.97
N LYS A 61 -1.47 -0.33 6.16
CA LYS A 61 -0.26 0.42 6.49
C LYS A 61 0.82 -0.56 6.96
N GLY A 62 1.74 -0.90 6.05
CA GLY A 62 2.97 -1.64 6.37
C GLY A 62 2.77 -3.06 6.95
N PRO A 63 3.86 -3.67 7.44
CA PRO A 63 3.81 -4.91 8.22
C PRO A 63 3.08 -4.73 9.55
N THR A 64 2.62 -5.83 10.13
CA THR A 64 2.06 -5.84 11.49
C THR A 64 3.13 -5.40 12.50
N VAL A 65 2.80 -4.42 13.34
CA VAL A 65 3.68 -3.95 14.42
C VAL A 65 3.50 -4.84 15.64
N TYR A 66 4.58 -5.48 16.08
CA TYR A 66 4.64 -6.21 17.35
C TYR A 66 5.31 -5.34 18.42
N SER A 67 4.98 -5.59 19.68
CA SER A 67 5.66 -4.95 20.81
C SER A 67 7.15 -5.29 20.79
N PRO A 68 8.02 -4.33 21.14
CA PRO A 68 9.45 -4.60 21.23
C PRO A 68 9.70 -5.65 22.31
N LEU A 69 10.67 -6.53 22.03
CA LEU A 69 11.07 -7.57 22.96
C LEU A 69 11.78 -6.92 24.18
N PRO A 70 11.62 -7.46 25.40
CA PRO A 70 12.47 -7.05 26.52
C PRO A 70 13.94 -7.29 26.19
N VAL A 71 14.82 -6.57 26.89
CA VAL A 71 16.27 -6.72 26.71
C VAL A 71 16.64 -8.17 26.98
N LEU A 72 17.16 -8.83 25.94
CA LEU A 72 17.61 -10.20 26.02
C LEU A 72 18.95 -10.26 26.76
N PRO A 73 19.20 -11.33 27.53
CA PRO A 73 20.53 -11.56 28.11
C PRO A 73 21.57 -11.77 27.00
N PRO A 74 22.87 -11.59 27.30
CA PRO A 74 23.94 -11.91 26.35
C PRO A 74 23.91 -13.39 25.97
N ASP A 75 24.22 -13.68 24.71
CA ASP A 75 24.18 -15.05 24.16
C ASP A 75 25.15 -16.00 24.88
N TRP A 76 26.30 -15.48 25.33
CA TRP A 76 27.28 -16.20 26.11
C TRP A 76 28.13 -15.24 26.94
N THR A 77 28.62 -15.72 28.08
CA THR A 77 29.51 -14.97 28.99
C THR A 77 30.76 -15.79 29.26
N LEU A 78 31.95 -15.19 29.10
CA LEU A 78 33.20 -15.82 29.53
C LEU A 78 33.30 -15.73 31.06
N VAL A 79 33.51 -16.88 31.70
CA VAL A 79 33.82 -16.95 33.12
C VAL A 79 35.34 -16.97 33.23
N SER A 80 35.93 -15.85 33.65
CA SER A 80 37.32 -15.85 34.15
C SER A 80 37.33 -16.57 35.51
N GLU A 81 38.35 -17.41 35.75
CA GLU A 81 38.41 -18.32 36.92
C GLU A 81 38.26 -17.59 38.27
N GLU A 82 38.70 -16.33 38.38
CA GLU A 82 38.53 -15.50 39.60
C GLU A 82 37.06 -15.14 39.94
N LYS A 83 36.11 -15.26 39.00
CA LYS A 83 34.68 -14.94 39.21
C LYS A 83 33.79 -16.18 39.42
N GLY A 84 34.35 -17.38 39.23
CA GLY A 84 33.62 -18.65 39.35
C GLY A 84 33.15 -18.97 40.78
N GLU A 85 33.86 -18.48 41.80
CA GLU A 85 33.52 -18.76 43.21
C GLU A 85 32.47 -17.81 43.78
N ALA A 86 32.31 -16.61 43.23
CA ALA A 86 31.35 -15.61 43.72
C ALA A 86 29.91 -15.82 43.20
N ALA A 87 29.73 -16.42 42.02
CA ALA A 87 28.40 -16.65 41.43
C ALA A 87 27.74 -17.96 41.92
N ALA A 88 28.52 -18.92 42.42
CA ALA A 88 28.00 -20.17 42.96
C ALA A 88 27.27 -20.00 44.31
N GLN A 89 27.46 -18.87 45.01
CA GLN A 89 26.89 -18.63 46.33
C GLN A 89 25.53 -17.91 46.33
N GLN A 90 25.02 -17.44 45.19
CA GLN A 90 23.73 -16.71 45.13
C GLN A 90 22.57 -17.53 44.52
N ALA A 91 22.77 -18.83 44.27
CA ALA A 91 21.76 -19.71 43.69
C ALA A 91 21.14 -20.72 44.67
N GLU A 92 21.48 -20.66 45.97
CA GLU A 92 20.91 -21.54 46.99
C GLU A 92 20.19 -20.74 48.07
N GLU A 93 18.94 -20.35 47.81
CA GLU A 93 17.92 -20.32 48.87
C GLU A 93 16.70 -21.13 48.40
N PRO A 94 16.42 -22.29 49.02
CA PRO A 94 15.17 -23.01 48.80
C PRO A 94 14.02 -22.34 49.56
N PRO A 95 12.86 -22.03 48.94
CA PRO A 95 11.66 -21.76 49.71
C PRO A 95 11.03 -23.08 50.18
N ALA A 96 11.34 -23.46 51.42
CA ALA A 96 10.62 -24.48 52.20
C ALA A 96 10.57 -23.97 53.65
N THR A 97 9.48 -23.88 54.40
CA THR A 97 8.07 -24.27 54.32
C THR A 97 7.35 -23.49 55.43
N GLY A 98 6.06 -23.15 55.31
CA GLY A 98 5.29 -22.60 56.43
C GLY A 98 3.79 -22.59 56.19
N ALA A 99 3.10 -23.58 56.77
CA ALA A 99 1.66 -23.79 56.72
C ALA A 99 0.85 -22.76 57.54
N ALA A 100 -0.36 -22.46 57.08
CA ALA A 100 -1.61 -22.35 57.86
C ALA A 100 -2.81 -22.34 56.90
#